data_AF-A0A7S0Z8H7-F1
#
_entry.id   AF-A0A7S0Z8H7-F1
#
_cell.length_a   1.000
_cell.length_b   1.000
_cell.length_c   1.000
_cell.angle_alpha   90.00
_cell.angle_beta   90.00
_cell.angle_gamma   90.00
#
_symmetry.space_group_name_H-M   'P 1'
#
loop_
_entity.id
_entity.type
_entity.pdbx_description
1 polymer ?
#
loop_
_entity_poly.entity_id
_entity_poly.type
_entity_poly.pdbx_seq_one_letter_code
_entity_poly.pdbx_strand_id
1 'polypeptide(L)'
;VESKVQGDGFDPIVLGEARGTLVELERLTAESVRAQGDHDIIALVNEVDGDEEISSAGLNVKGVILRQELAHLSHLAIRARQDRTPLVSALSADALSKVRERLGKETFMSTTAHGTEIRDFNASSDSNASCADERVDSVAPIACDTVNKVTWIAIEDATLMNSGAKAATCSQLMNLAHKHGNFKAPEGFVLPFGCMEAAVRDANR
;
A
#
# COMPACT_ATOMS: atom_id res chain seq x y z
N VAL A 1 5.25 8.55 29.37
CA VAL A 1 5.88 8.84 28.06
C VAL A 1 4.74 8.90 27.07
N GLU A 2 4.10 10.07 26.97
CA GLU A 2 3.02 10.30 26.01
C GLU A 2 3.67 10.75 24.70
N SER A 3 3.79 9.83 23.76
CA SER A 3 4.19 10.12 22.39
C SER A 3 3.05 10.89 21.72
N LYS A 4 3.29 12.18 21.45
CA LYS A 4 2.51 12.98 20.50
C LYS A 4 2.39 12.21 19.18
N VAL A 5 1.24 11.61 18.91
CA VAL A 5 0.90 11.15 17.56
C VAL A 5 0.34 12.38 16.85
N GLN A 6 1.19 12.99 16.03
CA GLN A 6 0.75 13.97 15.04
C GLN A 6 0.11 13.17 13.91
N GLY A 7 -1.21 13.08 13.92
CA GLY A 7 -2.01 12.28 12.97
C GLY A 7 -3.38 11.99 13.57
N ASP A 8 -4.36 11.67 12.74
CA ASP A 8 -5.78 11.54 13.11
C ASP A 8 -6.12 10.38 14.07
N GLY A 9 -5.12 9.82 14.77
CA GLY A 9 -5.24 8.67 15.66
C GLY A 9 -5.35 7.33 14.93
N PHE A 10 -5.20 7.35 13.61
CA PHE A 10 -5.22 6.23 12.71
C PHE A 10 -3.82 5.94 12.16
N ASP A 11 -3.49 4.67 12.03
CA ASP A 11 -2.29 4.17 11.36
C ASP A 11 -2.69 3.52 10.01
N PRO A 12 -2.41 4.18 8.88
CA PRO A 12 -2.77 3.69 7.55
C PRO A 12 -1.82 2.57 7.10
N ILE A 13 -2.35 1.36 6.92
CA ILE A 13 -1.56 0.18 6.52
C ILE A 13 -1.65 -0.07 5.02
N VAL A 14 -2.88 0.03 4.50
CA VAL A 14 -3.21 -0.09 3.08
C VAL A 14 -4.04 1.11 2.68
N LEU A 15 -3.53 1.88 1.72
CA LEU A 15 -4.18 3.07 1.19
C LEU A 15 -5.30 2.67 0.23
N GLY A 16 -6.32 3.51 0.15
CA GLY A 16 -7.46 3.29 -0.73
C GLY A 16 -8.74 3.90 -0.20
N GLU A 17 -9.82 3.70 -0.95
CA GLU A 17 -11.14 4.21 -0.62
C GLU A 17 -12.14 3.06 -0.55
N ALA A 18 -13.05 3.14 0.41
CA ALA A 18 -14.09 2.15 0.62
C ALA A 18 -15.40 2.81 0.99
N ARG A 19 -16.49 2.18 0.54
CA ARG A 19 -17.85 2.53 0.91
C ARG A 19 -18.56 1.28 1.41
N GLY A 20 -19.31 1.42 2.48
CA GLY A 20 -20.14 0.35 3.01
C GLY A 20 -20.78 0.72 4.33
N THR A 21 -21.67 -0.13 4.80
CA THR A 21 -22.22 -0.01 6.15
C THR A 21 -21.15 -0.38 7.16
N LEU A 22 -20.91 0.48 8.15
CA LEU A 22 -19.94 0.19 9.20
C LEU A 22 -20.52 -0.84 10.18
N VAL A 23 -19.84 -1.97 10.34
CA VAL A 23 -20.27 -3.07 11.21
C VAL A 23 -19.16 -3.47 12.17
N GLU A 24 -19.48 -3.67 13.44
CA GLU A 24 -18.52 -4.20 14.43
C GLU A 24 -18.53 -5.72 14.38
N LEU A 25 -17.36 -6.32 14.21
CA LEU A 25 -17.13 -7.76 14.20
C LEU A 25 -16.10 -8.09 15.29
N GLU A 26 -16.31 -9.20 15.99
CA GLU A 26 -15.28 -9.67 16.92
C GLU A 26 -14.03 -10.15 16.17
N ARG A 27 -14.25 -10.94 15.12
CA ARG A 27 -13.20 -11.54 14.28
C ARG A 27 -13.61 -11.51 12.81
N LEU A 28 -12.63 -11.46 11.92
CA LEU A 28 -12.86 -11.44 10.48
C LEU A 28 -13.12 -12.85 9.91
N THR A 29 -14.30 -13.40 10.18
CA THR A 29 -14.70 -14.74 9.69
C THR A 29 -15.87 -14.66 8.70
N ALA A 30 -15.96 -15.65 7.81
CA ALA A 30 -17.04 -15.72 6.82
C ALA A 30 -18.44 -15.78 7.45
N GLU A 31 -18.57 -16.39 8.62
CA GLU A 31 -19.85 -16.47 9.35
C GLU A 31 -20.29 -15.10 9.86
N SER A 32 -19.36 -14.34 10.44
CA SER A 32 -19.63 -12.99 10.96
C SER A 32 -20.01 -12.00 9.86
N VAL A 33 -19.39 -12.11 8.68
CA VAL A 33 -19.73 -11.29 7.50
C VAL A 33 -21.09 -11.69 6.93
N ARG A 34 -21.36 -12.99 6.77
CA ARG A 34 -22.65 -13.48 6.24
C ARG A 34 -23.84 -13.11 7.11
N ALA A 35 -23.64 -12.95 8.42
CA ALA A 35 -24.67 -12.48 9.34
C ALA A 35 -25.14 -11.04 9.05
N GLN A 36 -24.31 -10.22 8.39
CA GLN A 36 -24.65 -8.84 8.02
C GLN A 36 -25.43 -8.77 6.69
N GLY A 37 -25.42 -9.83 5.89
CA GLY A 37 -26.15 -9.91 4.62
C GLY A 37 -25.29 -9.61 3.39
N ASP A 38 -25.95 -9.30 2.27
CA ASP A 38 -25.31 -9.17 0.95
C ASP A 38 -24.98 -7.72 0.54
N HIS A 39 -24.83 -6.82 1.51
CA HIS A 39 -24.48 -5.43 1.23
C HIS A 39 -22.99 -5.16 1.50
N ASP A 40 -22.44 -4.14 0.85
CA ASP A 40 -21.07 -3.71 1.10
C ASP A 40 -20.89 -3.26 2.56
N ILE A 41 -19.81 -3.72 3.19
CA ILE A 41 -19.49 -3.42 4.59
C ILE A 41 -18.08 -2.89 4.77
N ILE A 42 -17.95 -2.03 5.78
CA ILE A 42 -16.67 -1.66 6.38
C ILE A 42 -16.62 -2.35 7.75
N ALA A 43 -15.66 -3.24 7.95
CA ALA A 43 -15.56 -4.04 9.16
C ALA A 43 -14.69 -3.35 10.21
N LEU A 44 -15.27 -3.03 11.37
CA LEU A 44 -14.50 -2.70 12.58
C LEU A 44 -14.22 -4.01 13.33
N VAL A 45 -12.96 -4.45 13.36
CA VAL A 45 -12.55 -5.74 13.93
C VAL A 45 -11.91 -5.55 15.29
N ASN A 46 -12.41 -6.29 16.29
CA ASN A 46 -11.91 -6.23 17.66
C ASN A 46 -10.61 -6.99 17.87
N GLU A 47 -10.54 -8.23 17.39
CA GLU A 47 -9.38 -9.12 17.54
C GLU A 47 -8.89 -9.59 16.16
N VAL A 48 -7.57 -9.64 15.99
CA VAL A 48 -6.92 -10.15 14.77
C VAL A 48 -5.94 -11.25 15.14
N ASP A 49 -6.14 -12.45 14.60
CA ASP A 49 -5.24 -13.60 14.78
C ASP A 49 -4.06 -13.59 13.78
N GLY A 50 -4.16 -12.81 12.70
CA GLY A 50 -3.10 -12.61 11.73
C GLY A 50 -3.07 -13.61 10.57
N ASP A 51 -3.85 -14.69 10.62
CA ASP A 51 -4.08 -15.64 9.51
C ASP A 51 -5.43 -15.42 8.81
N GLU A 52 -6.06 -14.28 9.08
CA GLU A 52 -7.35 -13.91 8.51
C GLU A 52 -7.22 -13.48 7.05
N GLU A 53 -8.21 -13.87 6.25
CA GLU A 53 -8.27 -13.58 4.83
C GLU A 53 -9.51 -12.73 4.52
N ILE A 54 -9.29 -11.51 4.02
CA ILE A 54 -10.35 -10.54 3.69
C ILE A 54 -11.24 -11.08 2.56
N SER A 55 -10.62 -11.63 1.52
CA SER A 55 -11.30 -12.29 0.40
C SER A 55 -12.10 -13.53 0.81
N SER A 56 -11.62 -14.30 1.79
CA SER A 56 -12.32 -15.49 2.30
C SER A 56 -13.42 -15.16 3.32
N ALA A 57 -13.32 -14.03 4.02
CA ALA A 57 -14.36 -13.53 4.92
C ALA A 57 -15.60 -13.04 4.14
N GLY A 58 -15.41 -12.44 2.96
CA GLY A 58 -16.51 -12.19 2.03
C GLY A 58 -16.20 -11.09 1.03
N LEU A 59 -16.66 -11.26 -0.21
CA LEU A 59 -16.51 -10.30 -1.32
C LEU A 59 -17.11 -8.90 -1.02
N ASN A 60 -17.95 -8.83 -0.01
CA ASN A 60 -18.70 -7.65 0.40
C ASN A 60 -17.92 -6.80 1.42
N VAL A 61 -16.78 -7.27 1.91
CA VAL A 61 -15.88 -6.48 2.76
C VAL A 61 -15.10 -5.52 1.87
N LYS A 62 -15.44 -4.23 1.92
CA LYS A 62 -14.78 -3.18 1.13
C LYS A 62 -13.68 -2.46 1.89
N GLY A 63 -13.68 -2.52 3.22
CA GLY A 63 -12.68 -1.88 4.06
C GLY A 63 -12.61 -2.50 5.45
N VAL A 64 -11.45 -2.40 6.09
CA VAL A 64 -11.21 -2.98 7.42
C VAL A 64 -10.55 -1.94 8.35
N ILE A 65 -11.11 -1.79 9.54
CA ILE A 65 -10.61 -0.94 10.61
C ILE A 65 -10.28 -1.83 11.81
N LEU A 66 -9.04 -1.83 12.26
CA LEU A 66 -8.59 -2.65 13.39
C LEU A 66 -8.52 -1.82 14.67
N ARG A 67 -8.83 -2.43 15.81
CA ARG A 67 -8.67 -1.79 17.14
C ARG A 67 -7.28 -1.94 17.74
N GLN A 68 -6.45 -2.79 17.14
CA GLN A 68 -5.09 -3.08 17.59
C GLN A 68 -4.08 -2.67 16.52
N GLU A 69 -2.84 -2.47 16.96
CA GLU A 69 -1.71 -2.25 16.07
C GLU A 69 -1.45 -3.51 15.25
N LEU A 70 -1.21 -3.34 13.95
CA LEU A 70 -0.89 -4.43 13.04
C LEU A 70 0.37 -4.10 12.26
N ALA A 71 1.33 -5.02 12.26
CA ALA A 71 2.55 -4.84 11.48
C ALA A 71 2.24 -4.78 9.97
N HIS A 72 2.88 -3.85 9.25
CA HIS A 72 2.70 -3.66 7.80
C HIS A 72 3.13 -4.87 6.93
N LEU A 73 3.89 -5.81 7.49
CA LEU A 73 4.33 -7.04 6.83
C LEU A 73 3.61 -8.29 7.37
N SER A 74 2.58 -8.10 8.20
CA SER A 74 1.71 -9.20 8.60
C SER A 74 1.05 -9.84 7.38
N HIS A 75 0.67 -11.10 7.51
CA HIS A 75 -0.05 -11.81 6.47
C HIS A 75 -1.33 -11.06 6.08
N LEU A 76 -2.13 -10.62 7.06
CA LEU A 76 -3.33 -9.81 6.83
C LEU A 76 -3.02 -8.52 6.03
N ALA A 77 -1.99 -7.76 6.40
CA ALA A 77 -1.62 -6.54 5.69
C ALA A 77 -1.19 -6.81 4.23
N ILE A 78 -0.43 -7.88 4.00
CA ILE A 78 -0.02 -8.29 2.65
C ILE A 78 -1.25 -8.68 1.82
N ARG A 79 -2.18 -9.45 2.39
CA ARG A 79 -3.42 -9.84 1.71
C ARG A 79 -4.30 -8.62 1.40
N ALA A 80 -4.48 -7.72 2.35
CA ALA A 80 -5.21 -6.46 2.13
C ALA A 80 -4.63 -5.66 0.95
N ARG A 81 -3.30 -5.62 0.80
CA ARG A 81 -2.64 -4.98 -0.36
C ARG A 81 -2.91 -5.71 -1.66
N GLN A 82 -2.87 -7.05 -1.65
CA GLN A 82 -3.17 -7.87 -2.83
C GLN A 82 -4.61 -7.67 -3.30
N ASP A 83 -5.54 -7.64 -2.35
CA ASP A 83 -6.98 -7.47 -2.57
C ASP A 83 -7.38 -6.00 -2.77
N ARG A 84 -6.42 -5.06 -2.62
CA ARG A 84 -6.61 -3.60 -2.68
C ARG A 84 -7.71 -3.10 -1.74
N THR A 85 -7.85 -3.76 -0.60
CA THR A 85 -8.81 -3.37 0.43
C THR A 85 -8.13 -2.41 1.40
N PRO A 86 -8.63 -1.17 1.56
CA PRO A 86 -8.07 -0.24 2.54
C PRO A 86 -8.17 -0.81 3.95
N LEU A 87 -7.05 -0.72 4.66
CA LEU A 87 -6.83 -1.31 5.97
C LEU A 87 -6.14 -0.27 6.85
N VAL A 88 -6.74 0.01 7.99
CA VAL A 88 -6.26 1.01 8.94
C VAL A 88 -6.37 0.49 10.37
N SER A 89 -5.39 0.80 11.22
CA SER A 89 -5.46 0.56 12.66
C SER A 89 -5.86 1.84 13.39
N ALA A 90 -6.95 1.80 14.15
CA ALA A 90 -7.37 2.87 15.02
C ALA A 90 -6.66 2.75 16.38
N LEU A 91 -5.54 3.45 16.53
CA LEU A 91 -4.66 3.38 17.71
C LEU A 91 -5.12 4.31 18.84
N SER A 92 -5.79 5.41 18.51
CA SER A 92 -6.31 6.36 19.50
C SER A 92 -7.73 6.01 19.97
N ALA A 93 -8.01 6.22 21.26
CA ALA A 93 -9.35 6.10 21.82
C ALA A 93 -10.34 7.09 21.18
N ASP A 94 -9.86 8.27 20.75
CA ASP A 94 -10.68 9.27 20.06
C ASP A 94 -11.08 8.79 18.66
N ALA A 95 -10.15 8.15 17.95
CA ALA A 95 -10.39 7.56 16.63
C ALA A 95 -11.42 6.43 16.73
N LEU A 96 -11.27 5.54 17.72
CA LEU A 96 -12.25 4.47 17.97
C LEU A 96 -13.63 4.99 18.34
N SER A 97 -13.72 6.06 19.14
CA SER A 97 -15.00 6.65 19.51
C SER A 97 -15.72 7.23 18.28
N LYS A 98 -14.99 7.95 17.41
CA LYS A 98 -15.52 8.47 16.14
C LYS A 98 -16.04 7.37 15.21
N VAL A 99 -15.36 6.22 15.16
CA VAL A 99 -15.80 5.06 14.36
C VAL A 99 -17.03 4.43 15.00
N ARG A 100 -17.04 4.26 16.33
CA ARG A 100 -18.18 3.65 17.05
C ARG A 100 -19.47 4.45 16.96
N GLU A 101 -19.39 5.78 16.97
CA GLU A 101 -20.56 6.67 16.75
C GLU A 101 -21.23 6.50 15.38
N ARG A 102 -20.54 5.84 14.44
CA ARG A 102 -21.00 5.59 13.07
C ARG A 102 -21.42 4.15 12.81
N LEU A 103 -21.44 3.30 13.84
CA LEU A 103 -21.88 1.91 13.69
C LEU A 103 -23.30 1.85 13.13
N GLY A 104 -23.49 0.98 12.13
CA GLY A 104 -24.76 0.80 11.43
C GLY A 104 -25.10 1.88 10.39
N LYS A 105 -24.23 2.88 10.17
CA LYS A 105 -24.43 3.91 9.14
C LYS A 105 -23.62 3.60 7.89
N GLU A 106 -24.13 4.05 6.76
CA GLU A 106 -23.40 4.03 5.51
C GLU A 106 -22.23 5.01 5.58
N THR A 107 -21.03 4.48 5.51
CA THR A 107 -19.79 5.20 5.80
C THR A 107 -18.88 5.15 4.59
N PHE A 108 -18.18 6.24 4.35
CA PHE A 108 -17.09 6.35 3.39
C PHE A 108 -15.77 6.48 4.16
N MET A 109 -14.80 5.64 3.80
CA MET A 109 -13.46 5.63 4.36
C MET A 109 -12.47 5.94 3.24
N SER A 110 -11.63 6.96 3.44
CA SER A 110 -10.51 7.27 2.55
C SER A 110 -9.22 7.24 3.36
N THR A 111 -8.30 6.36 2.97
CA THR A 111 -7.02 6.15 3.62
C THR A 111 -5.92 6.61 2.68
N THR A 112 -5.29 7.74 3.02
CA THR A 112 -4.23 8.36 2.23
C THR A 112 -2.91 8.38 3.00
N ALA A 113 -1.80 8.68 2.33
CA ALA A 113 -0.51 8.86 2.98
C ALA A 113 -0.46 10.04 3.97
N HIS A 114 -1.43 10.97 3.88
CA HIS A 114 -1.50 12.15 4.73
C HIS A 114 -2.41 11.98 5.95
N GLY A 115 -3.34 11.02 5.92
CA GLY A 115 -4.32 10.81 6.98
C GLY A 115 -5.44 9.88 6.55
N THR A 116 -6.27 9.49 7.52
CA THR A 116 -7.45 8.66 7.29
C THR A 116 -8.69 9.45 7.64
N GLU A 117 -9.60 9.61 6.68
CA GLU A 117 -10.89 10.24 6.86
C GLU A 117 -12.00 9.20 6.87
N ILE A 118 -12.88 9.29 7.88
CA ILE A 118 -14.07 8.45 8.02
C ILE A 118 -15.26 9.38 8.19
N ARG A 119 -16.19 9.33 7.23
CA ARG A 119 -17.36 10.21 7.18
C ARG A 119 -18.59 9.47 6.72
N ASP A 120 -19.75 10.02 7.05
CA ASP A 120 -21.03 9.46 6.60
C ASP A 120 -21.13 9.68 5.08
N PHE A 121 -21.62 8.67 4.36
CA PHE A 121 -21.75 8.75 2.91
C PHE A 121 -22.78 9.82 2.54
N ASN A 122 -22.40 10.77 1.68
CA ASN A 122 -23.31 11.77 1.17
C ASN A 122 -23.31 11.73 -0.36
N ALA A 123 -24.42 11.23 -0.92
CA ALA A 123 -24.61 11.07 -2.35
C ALA A 123 -24.40 12.37 -3.16
N SER A 124 -24.49 13.56 -2.56
CA SER A 124 -24.33 14.85 -3.24
C SER A 124 -22.88 15.32 -3.35
N SER A 125 -22.01 14.95 -2.40
CA SER A 125 -20.57 15.24 -2.46
C SER A 125 -19.79 14.11 -3.13
N ASP A 126 -20.28 12.88 -2.99
CA ASP A 126 -19.51 11.66 -3.30
C ASP A 126 -19.82 11.12 -4.70
N SER A 127 -20.90 11.60 -5.34
CA SER A 127 -21.15 11.37 -6.77
C SER A 127 -20.07 12.00 -7.66
N ASN A 128 -19.48 13.12 -7.23
CA ASN A 128 -18.34 13.77 -7.89
C ASN A 128 -16.98 13.23 -7.42
N ALA A 129 -16.95 12.39 -6.38
CA ALA A 129 -15.79 11.61 -5.97
C ALA A 129 -15.85 10.18 -6.56
N SER A 130 -16.63 9.97 -7.62
CA SER A 130 -16.48 8.78 -8.45
C SER A 130 -15.16 8.89 -9.21
N CYS A 131 -14.22 8.01 -8.87
CA CYS A 131 -13.01 7.74 -9.63
C CYS A 131 -11.96 8.87 -9.62
N ALA A 132 -11.49 9.28 -8.44
CA ALA A 132 -10.06 9.45 -8.28
C ALA A 132 -9.49 8.06 -7.96
N ASP A 133 -9.62 7.16 -8.94
CA ASP A 133 -8.63 6.12 -9.14
C ASP A 133 -7.33 6.91 -9.20
N GLU A 134 -6.56 6.93 -8.10
CA GLU A 134 -5.12 7.05 -8.19
C GLU A 134 -4.69 5.83 -9.00
N ARG A 135 -5.01 5.87 -10.30
CA ARG A 135 -4.28 5.21 -11.32
C ARG A 135 -2.89 5.70 -11.01
N VAL A 136 -2.10 4.80 -10.44
CA VAL A 136 -0.71 4.74 -10.83
C VAL A 136 -0.82 4.55 -12.33
N ASP A 137 -0.90 5.68 -13.04
CA ASP A 137 -1.08 5.76 -14.47
C ASP A 137 -0.04 4.79 -14.98
N SER A 138 -0.49 3.75 -15.69
CA SER A 138 0.41 2.65 -16.07
C SER A 138 1.60 3.32 -16.74
N VAL A 139 2.75 3.35 -16.06
CA VAL A 139 3.87 4.19 -16.47
C VAL A 139 4.18 3.74 -17.87
N ALA A 140 3.95 4.63 -18.85
CA ALA A 140 4.18 4.30 -20.23
C ALA A 140 5.61 3.76 -20.31
N PRO A 141 5.82 2.59 -20.96
CA PRO A 141 7.13 1.97 -20.98
C PRO A 141 8.13 2.98 -21.53
N ILE A 142 9.04 3.43 -20.67
CA ILE A 142 10.11 4.33 -21.06
C ILE A 142 11.05 3.51 -21.93
N ALA A 143 11.39 4.03 -23.11
CA ALA A 143 12.35 3.37 -23.98
C ALA A 143 13.68 3.22 -23.21
N CYS A 144 14.17 1.99 -23.06
CA CYS A 144 15.42 1.73 -22.35
C CYS A 144 16.57 1.52 -23.33
N ASP A 145 17.77 1.96 -22.95
CA ASP A 145 19.01 1.70 -23.66
C ASP A 145 19.44 0.25 -23.36
N THR A 146 19.06 -0.66 -24.26
CA THR A 146 19.31 -2.11 -24.08
C THR A 146 20.63 -2.53 -24.71
N VAL A 147 21.36 -3.40 -24.02
CA VAL A 147 22.58 -4.02 -24.54
C VAL A 147 22.27 -5.34 -25.25
N ASN A 148 23.05 -5.67 -26.27
CA ASN A 148 22.92 -6.92 -27.03
C ASN A 148 23.89 -8.03 -26.61
N LYS A 149 24.68 -7.78 -25.56
CA LYS A 149 25.64 -8.72 -24.98
C LYS A 149 25.59 -8.58 -23.47
N VAL A 150 25.75 -9.70 -22.76
CA VAL A 150 25.92 -9.69 -21.30
C VAL A 150 27.15 -8.85 -20.96
N THR A 151 26.94 -7.78 -20.20
CA THR A 151 27.98 -6.86 -19.75
C THR A 151 27.61 -6.32 -18.38
N TRP A 152 28.54 -5.63 -17.73
CA TRP A 152 28.30 -4.84 -16.54
C TRP A 152 28.84 -3.43 -16.73
N ILE A 153 28.29 -2.49 -15.97
CA ILE A 153 28.79 -1.11 -15.87
C ILE A 153 29.06 -0.78 -14.40
N ALA A 154 29.93 0.21 -14.16
CA ALA A 154 30.11 0.72 -12.81
C ALA A 154 28.81 1.38 -12.33
N ILE A 155 28.54 1.34 -11.02
CA ILE A 155 27.33 1.96 -10.46
C ILE A 155 27.29 3.48 -10.69
N GLU A 156 28.44 4.12 -10.91
CA GLU A 156 28.58 5.54 -11.25
C GLU A 156 27.95 5.88 -12.61
N ASP A 157 28.05 4.96 -13.57
CA ASP A 157 27.52 5.11 -14.93
C ASP A 157 26.05 4.67 -15.07
N ALA A 158 25.44 4.26 -13.95
CA ALA A 158 24.05 3.83 -13.93
C ALA A 158 23.10 5.03 -14.11
N THR A 159 22.22 4.91 -15.10
CA THR A 159 21.18 5.90 -15.41
C THR A 159 19.81 5.25 -15.38
N LEU A 160 18.77 6.09 -15.35
CA LEU A 160 17.38 5.63 -15.47
C LEU A 160 17.16 4.82 -16.75
N MET A 161 17.82 5.21 -17.84
CA MET A 161 17.64 4.62 -19.18
C MET A 161 18.36 3.28 -19.34
N ASN A 162 19.48 3.06 -18.64
CA ASN A 162 20.28 1.85 -18.80
C ASN A 162 20.13 0.83 -17.66
N SER A 163 19.72 1.25 -16.45
CA SER A 163 19.80 0.42 -15.23
C SER A 163 18.64 0.60 -14.24
N GLY A 164 17.68 1.48 -14.56
CA GLY A 164 16.48 1.71 -13.76
C GLY A 164 16.70 2.63 -12.55
N ALA A 165 15.58 2.99 -11.89
CA ALA A 165 15.57 4.05 -10.87
C ALA A 165 16.45 3.75 -9.65
N LYS A 166 16.46 2.50 -9.16
CA LYS A 166 17.26 2.13 -7.98
C LYS A 166 18.75 2.30 -8.22
N ALA A 167 19.25 1.79 -9.35
CA ALA A 167 20.65 1.90 -9.72
C ALA A 167 21.05 3.36 -9.99
N ALA A 168 20.19 4.14 -10.65
CA ALA A 168 20.40 5.56 -10.89
C ALA A 168 20.49 6.37 -9.57
N THR A 169 19.62 6.06 -8.59
CA THR A 169 19.71 6.69 -7.27
C THR A 169 21.00 6.30 -6.54
N CYS A 170 21.46 5.05 -6.66
CA CYS A 170 22.75 4.66 -6.12
C CYS A 170 23.93 5.41 -6.77
N SER A 171 23.91 5.62 -8.09
CA SER A 171 24.87 6.50 -8.78
C SER A 171 24.87 7.92 -8.20
N GLN A 172 23.69 8.50 -7.99
CA GLN A 172 23.54 9.84 -7.41
C GLN A 172 24.09 9.91 -5.98
N LEU A 173 23.78 8.91 -5.15
CA LEU A 173 24.31 8.81 -3.79
C LEU A 173 25.83 8.70 -3.79
N MET A 174 26.41 7.95 -4.72
CA MET A 174 27.85 7.84 -4.87
C MET A 174 28.49 9.18 -5.28
N ASN A 175 27.88 9.89 -6.21
CA ASN A 175 28.31 11.24 -6.59
C ASN A 175 28.24 12.23 -5.40
N LEU A 176 27.20 12.14 -4.58
CA LEU A 176 27.06 12.97 -3.37
C LEU A 176 28.09 12.60 -2.30
N ALA A 177 28.37 11.31 -2.11
CA ALA A 177 29.41 10.83 -1.20
C ALA A 177 30.79 11.35 -1.60
N HIS A 178 31.12 11.30 -2.90
CA HIS A 178 32.37 11.85 -3.43
C HIS A 178 32.48 13.37 -3.26
N LYS A 179 31.37 14.11 -3.44
CA LYS A 179 31.36 15.58 -3.33
C LYS A 179 31.47 16.07 -1.88
N HIS A 180 30.76 15.43 -0.96
CA HIS A 180 30.64 15.93 0.42
C HIS A 180 31.52 15.19 1.43
N GLY A 181 31.91 13.94 1.18
CA GLY A 181 32.76 13.14 2.08
C GLY A 181 32.13 12.77 3.44
N ASN A 182 30.89 13.19 3.70
CA ASN A 182 30.21 13.02 5.00
C ASN A 182 29.63 11.62 5.22
N PHE A 183 29.57 10.80 4.16
CA PHE A 183 29.10 9.42 4.21
C PHE A 183 29.78 8.61 3.11
N LYS A 184 29.79 7.28 3.27
CA LYS A 184 30.35 6.35 2.28
C LYS A 184 29.21 5.68 1.51
N ALA A 185 29.22 5.80 0.19
CA ALA A 185 28.33 5.05 -0.67
C ALA A 185 28.94 3.66 -0.98
N PRO A 186 28.13 2.60 -1.11
CA PRO A 186 28.63 1.28 -1.48
C PRO A 186 29.08 1.25 -2.94
N GLU A 187 30.32 0.81 -3.17
CA GLU A 187 30.86 0.52 -4.50
C GLU A 187 30.27 -0.77 -5.06
N GLY A 188 30.06 -0.80 -6.38
CA GLY A 188 29.47 -1.94 -7.04
C GLY A 188 29.31 -1.77 -8.54
N PHE A 189 28.70 -2.78 -9.14
CA PHE A 189 28.40 -2.82 -10.56
C PHE A 189 26.91 -3.08 -10.78
N VAL A 190 26.44 -2.72 -11.97
CA VAL A 190 25.05 -2.93 -12.38
C VAL A 190 25.02 -3.67 -13.71
N LEU A 191 24.06 -4.59 -13.84
CA LEU A 191 23.73 -5.24 -15.10
C LEU A 191 22.73 -4.33 -15.84
N PRO A 192 23.11 -3.73 -16.98
CA PRO A 192 22.20 -2.89 -17.74
C PRO A 192 21.05 -3.70 -18.36
N PHE A 193 19.96 -3.02 -18.71
CA PHE A 193 18.84 -3.60 -19.44
C PHE A 193 19.29 -4.30 -20.72
N GLY A 194 18.65 -5.40 -21.11
CA GLY A 194 19.04 -6.21 -22.27
C GLY A 194 20.01 -7.36 -21.96
N CYS A 195 20.63 -7.39 -20.77
CA CYS A 195 21.55 -8.48 -20.40
C CYS A 195 20.85 -9.85 -20.32
N MET A 196 19.61 -9.89 -19.85
CA MET A 196 18.85 -11.14 -19.77
C MET A 196 18.54 -11.67 -21.18
N GLU A 197 18.06 -10.81 -22.07
CA GLU A 197 17.75 -11.12 -23.46
C GLU A 197 19.00 -11.50 -24.25
N ALA A 198 20.14 -10.85 -23.95
CA ALA A 198 21.43 -11.23 -24.50
C ALA A 198 21.87 -12.63 -24.03
N ALA A 199 21.73 -12.95 -22.75
CA ALA A 199 22.06 -14.27 -22.21
C ALA A 199 21.19 -15.38 -22.82
N VAL A 200 19.88 -15.13 -22.97
CA VAL A 200 18.94 -16.07 -23.61
C VAL A 200 19.28 -16.27 -25.09
N ARG A 201 19.68 -15.21 -25.80
CA ARG A 201 20.12 -15.34 -27.21
C ARG A 201 21.40 -16.15 -27.34
N ASP A 202 22.34 -15.99 -26.41
CA ASP A 202 23.60 -16.74 -26.42
C ASP A 202 23.41 -18.21 -26.05
N ALA A 203 22.50 -18.51 -25.12
CA ALA A 203 22.17 -19.88 -24.72
C ALA A 203 21.43 -20.70 -25.80
N ASN A 204 20.73 -20.01 -26.72
CA ASN A 204 20.01 -20.63 -27.85
C ASN A 204 20.88 -20.75 -29.12
N ARG A 205 22.18 -20.51 -29.01
CA ARG A 205 23.14 -20.50 -30.11
C ARG A 205 24.08 -21.69 -30.04
#